data_AF-A0A948XGZ3-F1
#
_entry.id   AF-A0A948XGZ3-F1
#
_cell.length_a   1.000
_cell.length_b   1.000
_cell.length_c   1.000
_cell.angle_alpha   90.00
_cell.angle_beta   90.00
_cell.angle_gamma   90.00
#
_symmetry.space_group_name_H-M   'P 1'
#
loop_
_entity.id
_entity.type
_entity.pdbx_description
1 polymer ?
#
loop_
_entity_poly.entity_id
_entity_poly.type
_entity_poly.pdbx_seq_one_letter_code
_entity_poly.pdbx_strand_id
1 'polypeptide(L)'
;MRHFFKKSNIKKAANPRGVISIAMVLSVLAIISAIALGSSFIVSGEVRISSSANESVAALYYAETGIEKAILDVKNGVEPTATRCNPPSYTNWTVISNIKYCLIVTGLVSDGSISQIKSIGEFGSARRSVEITF
;
A
#
# COMPACT_ATOMS: atom_id res chain seq x y z
N MET A 1 -79.51 35.44 -19.80
CA MET A 1 -78.93 34.80 -18.60
C MET A 1 -77.41 34.95 -18.66
N ARG A 2 -76.80 35.78 -17.81
CA ARG A 2 -75.34 35.96 -17.73
C ARG A 2 -74.82 35.13 -16.55
N HIS A 3 -74.11 34.05 -16.84
CA HIS A 3 -73.41 33.25 -15.82
C HIS A 3 -72.14 33.98 -15.37
N PHE A 4 -72.13 34.42 -14.11
CA PHE A 4 -70.96 34.98 -13.44
C PHE A 4 -70.10 33.84 -12.89
N PHE A 5 -68.94 33.57 -13.51
CA PHE A 5 -67.92 32.68 -12.95
C PHE A 5 -67.14 33.41 -11.85
N LYS A 6 -67.37 33.03 -10.60
CA LYS A 6 -66.62 33.49 -9.44
C LYS A 6 -65.28 32.74 -9.36
N LYS A 7 -64.17 33.40 -9.71
CA LYS A 7 -62.81 32.88 -9.49
C LYS A 7 -62.48 32.91 -7.99
N SER A 8 -62.40 31.75 -7.35
CA SER A 8 -61.85 31.63 -6.00
C SER A 8 -60.32 31.69 -6.05
N ASN A 9 -59.73 32.80 -5.57
CA ASN A 9 -58.30 32.90 -5.31
C ASN A 9 -57.97 32.16 -3.99
N ILE A 10 -57.64 30.87 -4.07
CA ILE A 10 -57.10 30.13 -2.93
C ILE A 10 -55.62 30.45 -2.82
N LYS A 11 -55.27 31.44 -2.00
CA LYS A 11 -53.88 31.63 -1.54
C LYS A 11 -53.58 30.53 -0.52
N LYS A 12 -52.88 29.47 -0.93
CA LYS A 12 -52.28 28.51 0.02
C LYS A 12 -51.26 29.27 0.86
N ALA A 13 -51.60 29.56 2.11
CA ALA A 13 -50.62 30.03 3.08
C ALA A 13 -49.59 28.91 3.29
N ALA A 14 -48.35 29.14 2.88
CA ALA A 14 -47.24 28.22 3.14
C ALA A 14 -47.13 28.04 4.67
N ASN A 15 -47.23 26.81 5.17
CA ASN A 15 -47.13 26.54 6.59
C ASN A 15 -45.64 26.58 6.98
N PRO A 16 -45.17 27.65 7.66
CA PRO A 16 -43.73 27.88 7.89
C PRO A 16 -43.09 26.76 8.71
N ARG A 17 -43.88 26.09 9.56
CA ARG A 17 -43.43 24.96 10.38
C ARG A 17 -43.04 23.74 9.53
N GLY A 18 -43.75 23.50 8.42
CA GLY A 18 -43.42 22.40 7.50
C GLY A 18 -42.13 22.65 6.73
N VAL A 19 -41.88 23.90 6.34
CA VAL A 19 -40.64 24.29 5.64
C VAL A 19 -39.42 24.15 6.56
N ILE A 20 -39.55 24.55 7.83
CA ILE A 20 -38.47 24.43 8.84
C ILE A 20 -38.15 22.95 9.12
N SER A 21 -39.18 22.11 9.26
CA SER A 21 -38.99 20.66 9.46
C SER A 21 -38.23 20.01 8.30
N ILE A 22 -38.59 20.34 7.06
CA ILE A 22 -37.91 19.80 5.87
C ILE A 22 -36.46 20.29 5.82
N ALA A 23 -36.21 21.57 6.09
CA ALA A 23 -34.85 22.13 6.12
C ALA A 23 -33.97 21.45 7.19
N MET A 24 -34.54 21.13 8.35
CA MET A 24 -33.83 20.45 9.44
C MET A 24 -33.51 18.99 9.11
N VAL A 25 -34.42 18.28 8.44
CA VAL A 25 -34.14 16.91 7.97
C VAL A 25 -33.06 16.93 6.90
N LEU A 26 -33.12 17.87 5.96
CA LEU A 26 -32.12 18.02 4.90
C LEU A 26 -30.73 18.36 5.46
N SER A 27 -30.64 19.21 6.49
CA SER A 27 -29.35 19.54 7.11
C SER A 27 -28.74 18.33 7.82
N VAL A 28 -29.55 17.55 8.53
CA VAL A 28 -29.10 16.30 9.16
C VAL A 28 -28.66 15.29 8.10
N LEU A 29 -29.42 15.13 7.01
CA LEU A 29 -29.04 14.25 5.90
C LEU A 29 -27.72 14.68 5.25
N ALA A 30 -27.52 15.99 5.07
CA ALA A 30 -26.29 16.54 4.51
C ALA A 30 -25.08 16.25 5.40
N ILE A 31 -25.22 16.39 6.71
CA ILE A 31 -24.16 16.07 7.68
C ILE A 31 -23.81 14.58 7.62
N ILE A 32 -24.82 13.70 7.67
CA ILE A 32 -24.60 12.23 7.61
C ILE A 32 -23.91 11.86 6.29
N SER A 33 -24.34 12.45 5.17
CA SER A 33 -23.74 12.22 3.86
C SER A 33 -22.29 12.68 3.80
N ALA A 34 -21.97 13.84 4.39
CA ALA A 34 -20.61 14.35 4.46
C ALA A 34 -19.69 13.43 5.28
N ILE A 35 -20.18 12.89 6.40
CA ILE A 35 -19.44 11.92 7.22
C ILE A 35 -19.20 10.62 6.44
N ALA A 36 -20.23 10.08 5.77
CA ALA A 36 -20.11 8.88 4.96
C ALA A 36 -19.08 9.05 3.83
N LEU A 37 -19.15 10.17 3.10
CA LEU A 37 -18.19 10.48 2.04
C LEU A 37 -16.77 10.66 2.60
N GLY A 38 -16.61 11.43 3.68
CA GLY A 38 -15.32 11.64 4.33
C GLY A 38 -14.66 10.33 4.78
N SER A 39 -15.44 9.44 5.42
CA SER A 39 -14.95 8.13 5.85
C SER A 39 -14.53 7.22 4.69
N SER A 40 -15.22 7.31 3.55
CA SER A 40 -14.89 6.51 2.36
C SER A 40 -13.50 6.82 1.80
N PHE A 41 -13.08 8.09 1.85
CA PHE A 41 -11.74 8.50 1.43
C PHE A 41 -10.66 7.97 2.39
N ILE A 42 -10.92 8.00 3.70
CA ILE A 42 -9.98 7.51 4.71
C ILE A 42 -9.75 6.00 4.52
N VAL A 43 -10.82 5.21 4.45
CA VAL A 43 -10.75 3.75 4.28
C VAL A 43 -10.02 3.39 2.99
N SER A 44 -10.29 4.10 1.89
CA SER A 44 -9.61 3.86 0.61
C SER A 44 -8.10 4.14 0.68
N GLY A 45 -7.70 5.14 1.47
CA GLY A 45 -6.28 5.46 1.71
C GLY A 45 -5.58 4.39 2.54
N GLU A 46 -6.23 3.91 3.60
CA GLU A 46 -5.69 2.87 4.49
C GLU A 46 -5.46 1.54 3.76
N VAL A 47 -6.35 1.15 2.85
CA VAL A 47 -6.19 -0.08 2.04
C VAL A 47 -4.92 -0.03 1.19
N ARG A 48 -4.61 1.13 0.59
CA ARG A 48 -3.39 1.29 -0.22
C ARG A 48 -2.13 1.22 0.63
N ILE A 49 -2.15 1.84 1.81
CA ILE A 49 -1.02 1.82 2.75
C ILE A 49 -0.81 0.40 3.29
N SER A 50 -1.89 -0.31 3.59
CA SER A 50 -1.80 -1.71 4.06
C SER A 50 -1.23 -2.63 2.98
N SER A 51 -1.63 -2.47 1.71
CA SER A 51 -1.06 -3.22 0.59
C SER A 51 0.44 -2.98 0.46
N SER A 52 0.88 -1.73 0.50
CA SER A 52 2.31 -1.39 0.39
C SER A 52 3.11 -1.86 1.61
N ALA A 53 2.49 -1.88 2.80
CA ALA A 53 3.10 -2.45 3.99
C ALA A 53 3.30 -3.97 3.85
N ASN A 54 2.29 -4.70 3.36
CA ASN A 54 2.40 -6.15 3.12
C ASN A 54 3.46 -6.47 2.07
N GLU A 55 3.48 -5.76 0.94
CA GLU A 55 4.52 -5.89 -0.08
C GLU A 55 5.91 -5.61 0.49
N SER A 56 6.02 -4.59 1.33
CA SER A 56 7.26 -4.23 2.02
C SER A 56 7.76 -5.30 2.98
N VAL A 57 6.87 -5.93 3.76
CA VAL A 57 7.23 -7.02 4.67
C VAL A 57 7.68 -8.24 3.88
N ALA A 58 6.96 -8.59 2.81
CA ALA A 58 7.35 -9.68 1.92
C ALA A 58 8.72 -9.43 1.26
N ALA A 59 8.96 -8.22 0.76
CA ALA A 59 10.26 -7.84 0.19
C ALA A 59 11.39 -7.90 1.22
N LEU A 60 11.13 -7.57 2.49
CA LEU A 60 12.10 -7.73 3.57
C LEU A 60 12.41 -9.19 3.85
N TYR A 61 11.38 -10.03 3.98
CA TYR A 61 11.53 -11.48 4.15
C TYR A 61 12.35 -12.11 3.01
N TYR A 62 12.17 -11.63 1.78
CA TYR A 62 12.93 -12.09 0.62
C TYR A 62 14.40 -11.68 0.71
N ALA A 63 14.68 -10.47 1.18
CA ALA A 63 16.04 -10.01 1.42
C ALA A 63 16.74 -10.84 2.51
N GLU A 64 16.07 -11.09 3.63
CA GLU A 64 16.58 -11.92 4.74
C GLU A 64 16.87 -13.35 4.29
N THR A 65 15.98 -13.95 3.51
CA THR A 65 16.20 -15.29 2.92
C THR A 65 17.49 -15.32 2.08
N GLY A 66 17.75 -14.26 1.30
CA GLY A 66 19.00 -14.15 0.55
C GLY A 66 20.24 -14.09 1.43
N ILE A 67 20.18 -13.35 2.55
CA ILE A 67 21.26 -13.29 3.54
C ILE A 67 21.50 -14.67 4.16
N GLU A 68 20.46 -15.34 4.64
CA GLU A 68 20.57 -16.67 5.26
C GLU A 68 21.20 -17.68 4.29
N LYS A 69 20.75 -17.64 3.03
CA LYS A 69 21.29 -18.50 1.98
C LYS A 69 22.77 -18.20 1.71
N ALA A 70 23.16 -16.93 1.65
CA ALA A 70 24.56 -16.52 1.48
C ALA A 70 25.44 -17.02 2.63
N ILE A 71 25.00 -16.82 3.88
CA ILE A 71 25.72 -17.29 5.08
C ILE A 71 25.85 -18.81 5.07
N LEU A 72 24.78 -19.52 4.68
CA LEU A 72 24.80 -20.98 4.60
C LEU A 72 25.77 -21.48 3.53
N ASP A 73 25.79 -20.87 2.35
CA ASP A 73 26.72 -21.23 1.28
C ASP A 73 28.18 -21.05 1.76
N VAL A 74 28.48 -19.93 2.42
CA VAL A 74 29.81 -19.62 2.98
C VAL A 74 30.21 -20.61 4.06
N LYS A 75 29.30 -20.91 4.97
CA LYS A 75 29.52 -21.92 6.02
C LYS A 75 29.84 -23.30 5.44
N ASN A 76 29.27 -23.63 4.28
CA ASN A 76 29.51 -24.89 3.59
C ASN A 76 30.76 -24.84 2.68
N GLY A 77 31.52 -23.74 2.68
CA GLY A 77 32.70 -23.56 1.82
C GLY A 77 32.36 -23.38 0.34
N VAL A 78 31.13 -22.96 0.03
CA VAL A 78 30.65 -22.70 -1.32
C VAL A 78 30.57 -21.19 -1.53
N GLU A 79 31.02 -20.70 -2.69
CA GLU A 79 30.79 -19.29 -3.05
C GLU A 79 29.28 -19.02 -3.15
N PRO A 80 28.75 -17.95 -2.53
CA PRO A 80 27.33 -17.64 -2.58
C PRO A 80 26.75 -17.69 -4.00
N THR A 81 25.80 -18.60 -4.20
CA THR A 81 25.28 -18.97 -5.53
C THR A 81 24.32 -17.95 -6.15
N ALA A 82 24.04 -16.84 -5.47
CA ALA A 82 23.09 -15.87 -5.97
C ALA A 82 23.68 -14.99 -7.06
N THR A 83 22.86 -14.66 -8.05
CA THR A 83 23.22 -13.71 -9.09
C THR A 83 23.57 -12.37 -8.44
N ARG A 84 24.79 -11.89 -8.68
CA ARG A 84 25.21 -10.58 -8.19
C ARG A 84 24.26 -9.53 -8.76
N CYS A 85 23.69 -8.70 -7.88
CA CYS A 85 22.93 -7.54 -8.31
C CYS A 85 23.83 -6.72 -9.24
N ASN A 86 23.32 -6.30 -10.41
CA ASN A 86 24.05 -5.36 -11.27
C ASN A 86 23.56 -3.93 -10.97
N PRO A 87 24.20 -3.19 -10.05
CA PRO A 87 23.84 -1.80 -9.80
C PRO A 87 24.13 -0.94 -11.05
N PRO A 88 23.31 0.08 -11.36
CA PRO A 88 22.14 0.55 -10.60
C PRO A 88 20.83 -0.16 -10.99
N SER A 89 20.85 -1.03 -12.00
CA SER A 89 19.63 -1.57 -12.63
C SER A 89 18.98 -2.70 -11.84
N TYR A 90 19.72 -3.37 -10.94
CA TYR A 90 19.24 -4.49 -10.09
C TYR A 90 18.40 -5.49 -10.88
N THR A 91 18.91 -5.98 -12.01
CA THR A 91 18.16 -6.82 -12.97
C THR A 91 18.39 -8.32 -12.78
N ASN A 92 19.41 -8.67 -11.99
CA ASN A 92 19.92 -10.03 -11.85
C ASN A 92 19.34 -10.68 -10.60
N TRP A 93 18.13 -11.21 -10.71
CA TRP A 93 17.40 -11.82 -9.60
C TRP A 93 17.64 -13.33 -9.55
N THR A 94 17.89 -13.83 -8.35
CA THR A 94 17.80 -15.24 -8.00
C THR A 94 16.36 -15.53 -7.61
N VAL A 95 15.77 -16.58 -8.19
CA VAL A 95 14.39 -16.99 -7.90
C VAL A 95 14.39 -18.38 -7.32
N ILE A 96 14.08 -18.50 -6.02
CA ILE A 96 13.95 -19.79 -5.33
C ILE A 96 12.55 -19.84 -4.74
N SER A 97 11.73 -20.82 -5.13
CA SER A 97 10.38 -21.01 -4.58
C SER A 97 9.52 -19.73 -4.59
N ASN A 98 9.59 -18.94 -5.67
CA ASN A 98 8.93 -17.62 -5.84
C ASN A 98 9.49 -16.45 -5.03
N ILE A 99 10.60 -16.65 -4.31
CA ILE A 99 11.34 -15.61 -3.62
C ILE A 99 12.33 -14.98 -4.59
N LYS A 100 12.21 -13.67 -4.84
CA LYS A 100 13.13 -12.91 -5.69
C LYS A 100 14.08 -12.10 -4.84
N TYR A 101 15.36 -12.46 -4.88
CA TYR A 101 16.40 -11.69 -4.22
C TYR A 101 17.67 -11.61 -5.07
N CYS A 102 18.52 -10.62 -4.83
CA CYS A 102 19.86 -10.56 -5.40
C CYS A 102 20.87 -10.22 -4.32
N LEU A 103 22.12 -10.66 -4.49
CA LEU A 103 23.17 -10.46 -3.50
C LEU A 103 24.27 -9.52 -4.00
N ILE A 104 24.88 -8.82 -3.07
CA ILE A 104 26.13 -8.09 -3.24
C ILE A 104 27.03 -8.53 -2.09
N VAL A 105 28.05 -9.31 -2.41
CA VAL A 105 29.04 -9.79 -1.44
C VAL A 105 30.33 -9.02 -1.66
N THR A 106 30.80 -8.35 -0.63
CA THR A 106 32.01 -7.53 -0.66
C THR A 106 33.08 -8.15 0.23
N GLY A 107 34.35 -7.98 -0.15
CA GLY A 107 35.48 -8.44 0.65
C GLY A 107 35.66 -9.95 0.70
N LEU A 108 35.34 -10.67 -0.38
CA LEU A 108 35.80 -12.05 -0.57
C LEU A 108 37.33 -12.03 -0.66
N VAL A 109 37.99 -12.28 0.48
CA VAL A 109 39.44 -12.46 0.53
C VAL A 109 39.76 -13.93 0.23
N SER A 110 40.98 -14.20 -0.24
CA SER A 110 41.43 -15.53 -0.68
C SER A 110 41.37 -16.63 0.39
N ASP A 111 41.10 -16.26 1.64
CA ASP A 111 40.88 -17.13 2.80
C ASP A 111 39.41 -17.56 2.98
N GLY A 112 38.50 -17.07 2.13
CA GLY A 112 37.05 -17.31 2.24
C GLY A 112 36.33 -16.41 3.24
N SER A 113 37.02 -15.43 3.83
CA SER A 113 36.42 -14.44 4.71
C SER A 113 35.55 -13.47 3.91
N ILE A 114 34.44 -13.01 4.51
CA ILE A 114 33.52 -12.04 3.94
C ILE A 114 33.39 -10.88 4.90
N SER A 115 33.60 -9.66 4.42
CA SER A 115 33.41 -8.46 5.23
C SER A 115 31.97 -7.97 5.22
N GLN A 116 31.24 -8.19 4.14
CA GLN A 116 29.88 -7.67 3.97
C GLN A 116 29.04 -8.53 3.05
N ILE A 117 27.81 -8.81 3.47
CA ILE A 117 26.77 -9.40 2.63
C ILE A 117 25.59 -8.43 2.62
N LYS A 118 25.21 -7.99 1.42
CA LYS A 118 23.98 -7.25 1.18
C LYS A 118 23.05 -8.08 0.33
N SER A 119 21.81 -8.16 0.73
CA SER A 119 20.73 -8.81 -0.01
C SER A 119 19.64 -7.81 -0.29
N ILE A 120 19.07 -7.88 -1.49
CA ILE A 120 17.93 -7.06 -1.89
C ILE A 120 16.82 -8.02 -2.26
N GLY A 121 15.66 -7.88 -1.64
CA GLY A 121 14.45 -8.63 -1.94
C GLY A 121 13.43 -7.77 -2.69
N GLU A 122 12.72 -8.38 -3.64
CA GLU A 122 11.67 -7.73 -4.43
C GLU A 122 10.36 -8.50 -4.38
N PHE A 123 9.28 -7.83 -3.98
CA PHE A 123 7.93 -8.37 -4.05
C PHE A 123 6.94 -7.28 -4.49
N GLY A 124 6.22 -7.53 -5.58
CA GLY A 124 5.30 -6.54 -6.15
C GLY A 124 6.05 -5.27 -6.58
N SER A 125 5.68 -4.13 -5.99
CA SER A 125 6.34 -2.84 -6.21
C SER A 125 7.40 -2.52 -5.15
N ALA A 126 7.48 -3.31 -4.08
CA ALA A 126 8.36 -3.05 -2.96
C ALA A 126 9.73 -3.70 -3.15
N ARG A 127 10.77 -2.94 -2.78
CA ARG A 127 12.15 -3.41 -2.66
C ARG A 127 12.67 -3.09 -1.27
N ARG A 128 13.28 -4.08 -0.62
CA ARG A 128 13.95 -3.91 0.67
C ARG A 128 15.34 -4.51 0.59
N SER A 129 16.26 -3.97 1.38
CA SER A 129 17.63 -4.46 1.45
C SER A 129 18.03 -4.69 2.89
N VAL A 130 18.74 -5.78 3.11
CA VAL A 130 19.36 -6.13 4.39
C VAL A 130 20.85 -6.23 4.15
N GLU A 131 21.63 -5.73 5.10
CA GLU A 131 23.08 -5.68 5.01
C GLU A 131 23.66 -6.12 6.35
N ILE A 132 24.59 -7.07 6.29
CA ILE A 132 25.33 -7.56 7.44
C ILE A 132 26.80 -7.35 7.18
N THR A 133 27.49 -6.80 8.17
CA THR A 133 28.93 -6.58 8.19
C THR A 133 29.52 -7.45 9.30
N PHE A 134 30.63 -8.11 9.02
CA PHE A 134 31.33 -9.03 9.93
C PHE A 134 32.62 -8.41 10.47
#